data_AF-A0A3S9V1H9-F1
#
_entry.id   AF-A0A3S9V1H9-F1
#
_cell.length_a   1.000
_cell.length_b   1.000
_cell.length_c   1.000
_cell.angle_alpha   90.00
_cell.angle_beta   90.00
_cell.angle_gamma   90.00
#
_symmetry.space_group_name_H-M   'P 1'
#
loop_
_entity.id
_entity.type
_entity.pdbx_description
1 polymer ?
#
loop_
_entity_poly.entity_id
_entity_poly.type
_entity_poly.pdbx_seq_one_letter_code
_entity_poly.pdbx_strand_id
1 'polypeptide(L)'
;MTFLHNVGLARIFYEEKGWVFVKEYVEQVSGFRTYARDRDKIQEAMNDADNGKFDVLLCWMFDRLGRKEAETPFVVEWFAKRVQVWSVVEGQQKFEQHTDHLTNYIRFWQAEGESKKTSVRVTENQIQMTEDGLFTGGSAGYGYKLVKSGVFNKKGKELLMRVKDEETNHTAYQIYDLVYSFGLGSQRIAKYYNSPEINIPSPTGGKWTTGAINFILKNPLYKGCPTIKKRRDDEGKLKTIPVEEHVKPKKAVPHLITVPEHTFIEKPREHE
;
A
#
# COMPACT_ATOMS: atom_id res chain seq x y z
N MET A 1 1.77 4.84 15.34
CA MET A 1 1.57 5.82 14.25
C MET A 1 1.91 7.17 14.84
N THR A 2 3.07 7.71 14.49
CA THR A 2 3.66 8.91 15.11
C THR A 2 4.15 9.79 13.98
N PHE A 3 3.49 10.94 13.76
CA PHE A 3 3.82 11.92 12.70
C PHE A 3 4.18 13.29 13.30
N LEU A 4 4.79 13.32 14.49
CA LEU A 4 5.15 14.54 15.22
C LEU A 4 6.66 14.77 15.39
N HIS A 5 7.53 13.94 14.80
CA HIS A 5 8.97 13.95 15.14
C HIS A 5 9.89 14.75 14.22
N ASN A 6 9.37 15.43 13.19
CA ASN A 6 10.24 16.04 12.15
C ASN A 6 10.43 17.56 12.31
N VAL A 7 9.44 18.29 12.84
CA VAL A 7 9.54 19.76 12.98
C VAL A 7 10.37 20.15 14.21
N GLY A 8 10.23 19.42 15.32
CA GLY A 8 10.92 19.75 16.59
C GLY A 8 12.45 19.65 16.50
N LEU A 9 12.97 18.63 15.80
CA LEU A 9 14.41 18.45 15.64
C LEU A 9 15.02 19.42 14.64
N ALA A 10 14.32 19.73 13.54
CA ALA A 10 14.74 20.78 12.62
C ALA A 10 14.80 22.15 13.31
N ARG A 11 13.86 22.41 14.22
CA ARG A 11 13.83 23.62 15.05
C ARG A 11 15.05 23.76 15.94
N ILE A 12 15.34 22.73 16.74
CA ILE A 12 16.53 22.72 17.59
C ILE A 12 17.79 22.95 16.75
N PHE A 13 17.87 22.28 15.58
CA PHE A 13 19.04 22.37 14.71
C PHE A 13 19.31 23.79 14.20
N TYR A 14 18.30 24.50 13.68
CA TYR A 14 18.52 25.86 13.19
C TYR A 14 18.75 26.87 14.32
N GLU A 15 18.15 26.66 15.49
CA GLU A 15 18.36 27.48 16.68
C GLU A 15 19.81 27.34 17.19
N GLU A 16 20.35 26.11 17.26
CA GLU A 16 21.76 25.85 17.62
C GLU A 16 22.76 26.46 16.62
N LYS A 17 22.40 26.52 15.34
CA LYS A 17 23.21 27.16 14.29
C LYS A 17 23.11 28.68 14.28
N GLY A 18 22.24 29.28 15.11
CA GLY A 18 21.98 30.71 15.13
C GLY A 18 21.27 31.24 13.89
N TRP A 19 20.54 30.38 13.17
CA TRP A 19 19.78 30.76 11.99
C TRP A 19 18.39 31.26 12.35
N VAL A 20 17.87 32.17 11.53
CA VAL A 20 16.52 32.70 11.66
C VAL A 20 15.59 31.91 10.76
N PHE A 21 14.50 31.38 11.32
CA PHE A 21 13.46 30.73 10.53
C PHE A 21 12.73 31.77 9.67
N VAL A 22 12.76 31.57 8.35
CA VAL A 22 12.08 32.46 7.38
C VAL A 22 10.75 31.88 6.93
N LYS A 23 10.74 30.62 6.50
CA LYS A 23 9.58 30.00 5.85
C LYS A 23 9.71 28.47 5.84
N GLU A 24 8.57 27.78 5.89
CA GLU A 24 8.47 26.33 5.74
C GLU A 24 7.76 25.97 4.43
N TYR A 25 8.31 25.00 3.70
CA TYR A 25 7.72 24.46 2.46
C TYR A 25 7.18 23.05 2.73
N VAL A 26 5.88 22.95 2.99
CA VAL A 26 5.21 21.66 3.29
C VAL A 26 4.46 21.14 2.07
N GLU A 27 4.83 19.95 1.61
CA GLU A 27 4.03 19.22 0.63
C GLU A 27 2.99 18.32 1.29
N GLN A 28 1.73 18.49 0.91
CA GLN A 28 0.64 17.63 1.39
C GLN A 28 0.52 16.30 0.63
N VAL A 29 1.32 16.09 -0.42
CA VAL A 29 1.19 14.91 -1.30
C VAL A 29 2.33 13.93 -1.02
N SER A 30 2.02 12.81 -0.35
CA SER A 30 2.97 11.76 0.03
C SER A 30 3.32 10.77 -1.10
N GLY A 31 2.99 11.10 -2.36
CA GLY A 31 3.10 10.16 -3.48
C GLY A 31 4.46 10.19 -4.20
N PHE A 32 5.16 9.07 -4.22
CA PHE A 32 6.44 8.81 -4.94
C PHE A 32 6.42 9.05 -6.47
N ARG A 33 5.34 9.60 -7.05
CA ARG A 33 5.01 9.53 -8.48
C ARG A 33 5.02 10.85 -9.24
N THR A 34 5.39 11.95 -8.60
CA THR A 34 5.32 13.29 -9.20
C THR A 34 6.75 13.80 -9.38
N TYR A 35 7.10 14.30 -10.56
CA TYR A 35 8.46 14.79 -10.85
C TYR A 35 8.74 16.08 -10.05
N ALA A 36 10.00 16.44 -9.80
CA ALA A 36 10.33 17.69 -9.08
C ALA A 36 9.78 18.96 -9.76
N ARG A 37 9.61 18.94 -11.09
CA ARG A 37 8.97 20.00 -11.87
C ARG A 37 7.46 20.16 -11.61
N ASP A 38 6.82 19.10 -11.14
CA ASP A 38 5.38 19.04 -10.84
C ASP A 38 5.13 19.22 -9.32
N ARG A 39 6.14 19.71 -8.58
CA ARG A 39 6.12 19.94 -7.13
C ARG A 39 6.05 21.42 -6.84
N ASP A 40 4.84 21.94 -6.66
CA ASP A 40 4.58 23.37 -6.43
C ASP A 40 5.46 23.97 -5.33
N LYS A 41 5.74 23.21 -4.25
CA LYS A 41 6.56 23.69 -3.12
C LYS A 41 8.06 23.66 -3.35
N ILE A 42 8.59 22.68 -4.09
CA ILE A 42 10.01 22.71 -4.50
C ILE A 42 10.23 23.85 -5.50
N GLN A 43 9.30 24.06 -6.44
CA GLN A 43 9.37 25.18 -7.37
C GLN A 43 9.27 26.53 -6.63
N GLU A 44 8.40 26.64 -5.62
CA GLU A 44 8.33 27.82 -4.75
C GLU A 44 9.65 28.07 -4.02
N ALA A 45 10.27 27.02 -3.45
CA ALA A 45 11.56 27.13 -2.78
C ALA A 45 12.70 27.51 -3.75
N MET A 46 12.68 26.98 -4.98
CA MET A 46 13.64 27.35 -6.03
C MET A 46 13.49 28.83 -6.40
N ASN A 47 12.26 29.29 -6.65
CA ASN A 47 12.00 30.71 -6.94
C ASN A 47 12.42 31.61 -5.78
N ASP A 48 12.13 31.23 -4.54
CA ASP A 48 12.52 32.01 -3.36
C ASP A 48 14.05 32.04 -3.18
N ALA A 49 14.77 30.97 -3.55
CA ALA A 49 16.24 30.93 -3.58
C ALA A 49 16.82 31.84 -4.67
N ASP A 50 16.27 31.80 -5.90
CA ASP A 50 16.69 32.67 -7.01
C ASP A 50 16.48 34.16 -6.69
N ASN A 51 15.43 34.48 -5.92
CA ASN A 51 15.13 35.84 -5.47
C ASN A 51 15.88 36.23 -4.17
N GLY A 52 16.79 35.38 -3.68
CA GLY A 52 17.59 35.67 -2.48
C GLY A 52 16.77 35.82 -1.20
N LYS A 53 15.62 35.15 -1.09
CA LYS A 53 14.74 35.28 0.09
C LYS A 53 15.25 34.49 1.30
N PHE A 54 16.23 33.61 1.13
CA PHE A 54 16.87 32.85 2.20
C PHE A 54 18.27 32.40 1.78
N ASP A 55 19.17 32.22 2.75
CA ASP A 55 20.56 31.79 2.51
C ASP A 55 20.79 30.29 2.74
N VAL A 56 19.89 29.64 3.49
CA VAL A 56 20.02 28.24 3.91
C VAL A 56 18.73 27.47 3.65
N LEU A 57 18.83 26.40 2.87
CA LEU A 57 17.79 25.38 2.75
C LEU A 57 18.06 24.24 3.74
N LEU A 58 17.21 24.08 4.74
CA LEU A 58 17.27 22.98 5.70
C LEU A 58 16.20 21.93 5.36
N CYS A 59 16.62 20.67 5.26
CA CYS A 59 15.73 19.52 5.08
C CYS A 59 16.03 18.43 6.10
N TRP A 60 15.13 17.46 6.27
CA TRP A 60 15.38 16.32 7.17
C TRP A 60 16.48 15.40 6.59
N MET A 61 16.32 15.02 5.33
CA MET A 61 17.22 14.19 4.52
C MET A 61 17.18 14.73 3.09
N PHE A 62 18.27 14.61 2.33
CA PHE A 62 18.34 15.12 0.96
C PHE A 62 17.39 14.38 0.02
N ASP A 63 17.06 13.12 0.33
CA ASP A 63 16.05 12.32 -0.37
C ASP A 63 14.64 12.95 -0.36
N ARG A 64 14.41 14.03 0.41
CA ARG A 64 13.16 14.81 0.43
C ARG A 64 13.09 15.88 -0.65
N LEU A 65 14.22 16.27 -1.22
CA LEU A 65 14.31 17.31 -2.25
C LEU A 65 13.88 16.78 -3.63
N GLY A 66 14.10 15.49 -3.92
CA GLY A 66 13.56 14.80 -5.09
C GLY A 66 12.55 13.71 -4.72
N ARG A 67 11.58 13.42 -5.59
CA ARG A 67 10.67 12.25 -5.42
C ARG A 67 11.19 11.00 -6.13
N LYS A 68 11.94 11.18 -7.21
CA LYS A 68 12.76 10.14 -7.80
C LYS A 68 14.19 10.35 -7.33
N GLU A 69 14.79 9.29 -6.82
CA GLU A 69 16.15 9.34 -6.28
C GLU A 69 17.19 9.71 -7.36
N ALA A 70 16.89 9.45 -8.64
CA ALA A 70 17.69 9.94 -9.78
C ALA A 70 17.61 11.46 -10.01
N GLU A 71 16.55 12.14 -9.54
CA GLU A 71 16.37 13.60 -9.66
C GLU A 71 16.98 14.36 -8.48
N THR A 72 17.01 13.73 -7.30
CA THR A 72 17.52 14.32 -6.06
C THR A 72 18.91 14.97 -6.21
N PRO A 73 19.92 14.31 -6.83
CA PRO A 73 21.24 14.93 -7.03
C PRO A 73 21.17 16.27 -7.78
N PHE A 74 20.35 16.34 -8.84
CA PHE A 74 20.23 17.55 -9.64
C PHE A 74 19.55 18.69 -8.90
N VAL A 75 18.52 18.39 -8.08
CA VAL A 75 17.83 19.40 -7.27
C VAL A 75 18.76 19.93 -6.17
N VAL A 76 19.44 19.03 -5.46
CA VAL A 76 20.40 19.39 -4.39
C VAL A 76 21.52 20.25 -4.98
N GLU A 77 22.08 19.85 -6.12
CA GLU A 77 23.11 20.60 -6.84
C GLU A 77 22.61 21.99 -7.26
N TRP A 78 21.39 22.09 -7.78
CA TRP A 78 20.80 23.36 -8.20
C TRP A 78 20.71 24.36 -7.04
N PHE A 79 20.28 23.89 -5.87
CA PHE A 79 20.23 24.72 -4.66
C PHE A 79 21.62 25.07 -4.16
N ALA A 80 22.55 24.10 -4.12
CA ALA A 80 23.89 24.33 -3.57
C ALA A 80 24.73 25.34 -4.36
N LYS A 81 24.37 25.61 -5.63
CA LYS A 81 24.95 26.69 -6.43
C LYS A 81 24.47 28.10 -6.04
N ARG A 82 23.45 28.21 -5.17
CA ARG A 82 22.74 29.47 -4.84
C ARG A 82 22.66 29.73 -3.34
N VAL A 83 22.38 28.68 -2.56
CA VAL A 83 22.15 28.73 -1.12
C VAL A 83 22.88 27.57 -0.45
N GLN A 84 23.12 27.64 0.85
CA GLN A 84 23.65 26.50 1.60
C GLN A 84 22.57 25.44 1.76
N VAL A 85 22.90 24.18 1.48
CA VAL A 85 21.95 23.06 1.62
C VAL A 85 22.37 22.18 2.78
N TRP A 86 21.47 22.00 3.74
CA TRP A 86 21.70 21.22 4.96
C TRP A 86 20.62 20.17 5.15
N SER A 87 21.06 19.00 5.64
CA SER A 87 20.21 17.96 6.18
C SER A 87 20.43 17.85 7.69
N VAL A 88 19.35 17.67 8.46
CA VAL A 88 19.44 17.38 9.91
C VAL A 88 20.19 16.06 10.16
N VAL A 89 20.05 15.08 9.26
CA VAL A 89 20.65 13.75 9.40
C VAL A 89 22.02 13.65 8.74
N GLU A 90 22.20 14.28 7.57
CA GLU A 90 23.38 14.09 6.70
C GLU A 90 24.37 15.26 6.77
N GLY A 91 24.01 16.38 7.41
CA GLY A 91 24.85 17.56 7.56
C GLY A 91 24.83 18.49 6.34
N GLN A 92 25.84 19.34 6.20
CA GLN A 92 25.94 20.27 5.06
C GLN A 92 26.39 19.55 3.80
N GLN A 93 25.70 19.79 2.70
CA GLN A 93 26.20 19.38 1.39
C GLN A 93 27.10 20.47 0.82
N LYS A 94 28.33 20.08 0.49
CA LYS A 94 29.29 20.91 -0.24
C LYS A 94 29.55 20.27 -1.60
N PHE A 95 29.63 21.10 -2.64
CA PHE A 95 30.04 20.72 -3.99
C PHE A 95 31.27 21.57 -4.35
N GLU A 96 32.38 21.29 -3.67
CA GLU A 96 33.62 22.07 -3.83
C GLU A 96 34.49 21.49 -4.96
N GLN A 97 34.34 20.20 -5.29
CA GLN A 97 35.09 19.52 -6.35
C GLN A 97 34.20 18.68 -7.27
N HIS A 98 34.61 18.50 -8.53
CA HIS A 98 33.88 17.68 -9.52
C HIS A 98 33.67 16.21 -9.06
N THR A 99 34.58 15.69 -8.23
CA THR A 99 34.49 14.37 -7.58
C THR A 99 33.33 14.24 -6.59
N ASP A 100 32.85 15.36 -6.03
CA ASP A 100 31.73 15.37 -5.09
C ASP A 100 30.41 15.04 -5.81
N HIS A 101 30.28 15.41 -7.10
CA HIS A 101 29.09 15.08 -7.90
C HIS A 101 28.94 13.57 -8.10
N LEU A 102 30.03 12.89 -8.49
CA LEU A 102 30.05 11.44 -8.66
C LEU A 102 29.77 10.71 -7.35
N THR A 103 30.40 11.16 -6.26
CA THR A 103 30.22 10.55 -4.93
C THR A 103 28.79 10.69 -4.43
N ASN A 104 28.19 11.87 -4.61
CA ASN A 104 26.78 12.11 -4.26
C ASN A 104 25.84 11.25 -5.11
N TYR A 105 26.04 11.20 -6.42
CA TYR A 105 25.24 10.38 -7.32
C TYR A 105 25.29 8.88 -6.92
N ILE A 106 26.48 8.36 -6.61
CA ILE A 106 26.66 6.98 -6.14
C ILE A 106 25.92 6.74 -4.82
N ARG A 107 25.98 7.68 -3.86
CA ARG A 107 25.27 7.56 -2.57
C ARG A 107 23.76 7.47 -2.76
N PHE A 108 23.19 8.37 -3.56
CA PHE A 108 21.75 8.34 -3.87
C PHE A 108 21.37 7.06 -4.62
N TRP A 109 22.16 6.64 -5.59
CA TRP A 109 21.92 5.39 -6.32
C TRP A 109 22.01 4.14 -5.42
N GLN A 110 22.94 4.11 -4.47
CA GLN A 110 23.07 3.02 -3.51
C GLN A 110 21.82 2.92 -2.61
N ALA A 111 21.35 4.05 -2.09
CA ALA A 111 20.10 4.12 -1.31
C ALA A 111 18.91 3.55 -2.12
N GLU A 112 18.85 3.86 -3.42
CA GLU A 112 17.82 3.35 -4.33
C GLU A 112 17.88 1.82 -4.46
N GLY A 113 19.10 1.31 -4.63
CA GLY A 113 19.37 -0.11 -4.69
C GLY A 113 18.91 -0.83 -3.42
N GLU A 114 19.15 -0.27 -2.25
CA GLU A 114 18.75 -0.83 -0.96
C GLU A 114 17.23 -0.82 -0.76
N SER A 115 16.57 0.28 -1.12
CA SER A 115 15.11 0.42 -1.10
C SER A 115 14.43 -0.59 -2.04
N LYS A 116 14.90 -0.68 -3.29
CA LYS A 116 14.42 -1.67 -4.26
C LYS A 116 14.63 -3.10 -3.79
N LYS A 117 15.83 -3.44 -3.29
CA LYS A 117 16.12 -4.78 -2.73
C LYS A 117 15.20 -5.13 -1.58
N THR A 118 14.90 -4.18 -0.69
CA THR A 118 13.96 -4.39 0.42
C THR A 118 12.55 -4.65 -0.09
N SER A 119 12.07 -3.86 -1.06
CA SER A 119 10.75 -4.04 -1.67
C SER A 119 10.60 -5.42 -2.36
N VAL A 120 11.64 -5.85 -3.09
CA VAL A 120 11.70 -7.18 -3.71
C VAL A 120 11.62 -8.27 -2.64
N ARG A 121 12.45 -8.20 -1.60
CA ARG A 121 12.43 -9.19 -0.50
C ARG A 121 11.10 -9.23 0.24
N VAL A 122 10.46 -8.09 0.48
CA VAL A 122 9.13 -8.05 1.12
C VAL A 122 8.10 -8.71 0.22
N THR A 123 8.15 -8.43 -1.08
CA THR A 123 7.27 -9.05 -2.08
C THR A 123 7.48 -10.57 -2.15
N GLU A 124 8.72 -11.04 -2.23
CA GLU A 124 9.05 -12.48 -2.28
C GLU A 124 8.57 -13.20 -1.02
N ASN A 125 8.80 -12.64 0.17
CA ASN A 125 8.28 -13.19 1.42
C ASN A 125 6.74 -13.26 1.39
N GLN A 126 6.07 -12.25 0.85
CA GLN A 126 4.62 -12.23 0.72
C GLN A 126 4.10 -13.32 -0.24
N ILE A 127 4.82 -13.55 -1.35
CA ILE A 127 4.51 -14.60 -2.32
C ILE A 127 4.67 -15.97 -1.65
N GLN A 128 5.81 -16.23 -1.02
CA GLN A 128 6.09 -17.48 -0.33
C GLN A 128 5.05 -17.78 0.76
N MET A 129 4.73 -16.81 1.61
CA MET A 129 3.68 -16.95 2.62
C MET A 129 2.32 -17.28 2.01
N THR A 130 1.97 -16.67 0.87
CA THR A 130 0.69 -16.96 0.19
C THR A 130 0.68 -18.37 -0.39
N GLU A 131 1.78 -18.80 -1.01
CA GLU A 131 1.94 -20.16 -1.53
C GLU A 131 1.79 -21.21 -0.43
N ASP A 132 2.27 -20.91 0.78
CA ASP A 132 2.15 -21.74 1.98
C ASP A 132 0.78 -21.62 2.66
N GLY A 133 -0.14 -20.83 2.10
CA GLY A 133 -1.50 -20.65 2.63
C GLY A 133 -1.61 -19.74 3.86
N LEU A 134 -0.53 -19.02 4.20
CA LEU A 134 -0.48 -18.10 5.34
C LEU A 134 -1.14 -16.76 5.02
N PHE A 135 -1.64 -16.10 6.05
CA PHE A 135 -2.24 -14.78 5.93
C PHE A 135 -1.16 -13.69 5.82
N THR A 136 -1.16 -12.95 4.71
CA THR A 136 -0.16 -11.92 4.41
C THR A 136 -0.58 -10.49 4.75
N GLY A 137 -1.68 -10.31 5.49
CA GLY A 137 -2.24 -9.00 5.80
C GLY A 137 -3.49 -8.62 5.01
N GLY A 138 -4.02 -7.43 5.28
CA GLY A 138 -5.28 -6.92 4.74
C GLY A 138 -6.50 -7.27 5.60
N SER A 139 -7.67 -7.27 4.99
CA SER A 139 -8.91 -7.70 5.66
C SER A 139 -9.04 -9.23 5.69
N ALA A 140 -9.72 -9.77 6.71
CA ALA A 140 -10.08 -11.18 6.78
C ALA A 140 -10.94 -11.61 5.58
N GLY A 141 -11.83 -10.72 5.12
CA GLY A 141 -12.92 -11.04 4.18
C GLY A 141 -14.21 -11.39 4.94
N TYR A 142 -15.36 -11.15 4.30
CA TYR A 142 -16.66 -11.39 4.94
C TYR A 142 -16.85 -12.88 5.26
N GLY A 143 -17.34 -13.19 6.45
CA GLY A 143 -17.43 -14.57 6.95
C GLY A 143 -16.17 -15.06 7.65
N TYR A 144 -15.14 -14.24 7.81
CA TYR A 144 -13.91 -14.61 8.49
C TYR A 144 -13.46 -13.51 9.45
N LYS A 145 -12.73 -13.91 10.49
CA LYS A 145 -12.04 -13.01 11.43
C LYS A 145 -10.55 -13.33 11.50
N LEU A 146 -9.77 -12.35 11.95
CA LEU A 146 -8.34 -12.54 12.18
C LEU A 146 -8.09 -12.93 13.63
N VAL A 147 -7.38 -14.03 13.84
CA VAL A 147 -6.92 -14.46 15.15
C VAL A 147 -5.41 -14.66 15.12
N LYS A 148 -4.83 -14.70 16.30
CA LYS A 148 -3.43 -15.04 16.52
C LYS A 148 -3.17 -16.51 16.14
N SER A 149 -2.15 -16.74 15.32
CA SER A 149 -1.85 -18.08 14.78
C SER A 149 -0.94 -18.93 15.66
N GLY A 150 -0.29 -18.35 16.68
CA GLY A 150 0.80 -19.01 17.41
C GLY A 150 2.11 -19.14 16.63
N VAL A 151 2.15 -18.75 15.34
CA VAL A 151 3.36 -18.74 14.52
C VAL A 151 4.03 -17.37 14.62
N PHE A 152 5.32 -17.34 14.90
CA PHE A 152 6.09 -16.12 15.05
C PHE A 152 7.03 -15.92 13.86
N ASN A 153 7.15 -14.68 13.40
CA ASN A 153 8.16 -14.33 12.41
C ASN A 153 9.55 -14.14 13.05
N LYS A 154 10.58 -13.96 12.21
CA LYS A 154 11.98 -13.74 12.65
C LYS A 154 12.17 -12.51 13.56
N LYS A 155 11.19 -11.60 13.63
CA LYS A 155 11.20 -10.40 14.48
C LYS A 155 10.37 -10.59 15.77
N GLY A 156 9.96 -11.82 16.09
CA GLY A 156 9.16 -12.13 17.28
C GLY A 156 7.72 -11.63 17.21
N LYS A 157 7.24 -11.17 16.05
CA LYS A 157 5.85 -10.78 15.86
C LYS A 157 5.01 -11.98 15.49
N GLU A 158 3.97 -12.21 16.26
CA GLU A 158 2.97 -13.23 15.98
C GLU A 158 2.19 -12.93 14.69
N LEU A 159 2.09 -13.92 13.83
CA LEU A 159 1.31 -13.85 12.60
C LEU A 159 -0.17 -14.03 12.92
N LEU A 160 -1.00 -13.34 12.14
CA LEU A 160 -2.44 -13.55 12.18
C LEU A 160 -2.80 -14.70 11.23
N MET A 161 -3.93 -15.35 11.48
CA MET A 161 -4.56 -16.30 10.58
C MET A 161 -6.05 -15.99 10.43
N ARG A 162 -6.62 -16.41 9.30
CA ARG A 162 -8.06 -16.32 9.07
C ARG A 162 -8.74 -17.53 9.71
N VAL A 163 -9.80 -17.30 10.44
CA VAL A 163 -10.72 -18.34 10.91
C VAL A 163 -12.13 -17.95 10.51
N LYS A 164 -13.01 -18.94 10.32
CA LYS A 164 -14.42 -18.69 10.04
C LYS A 164 -15.04 -17.93 11.19
N ASP A 165 -15.85 -16.93 10.85
CA ASP A 165 -16.62 -16.19 11.81
C ASP A 165 -18.01 -16.81 11.96
N GLU A 166 -18.39 -17.22 13.16
CA GLU A 166 -19.63 -17.96 13.42
C GLU A 166 -20.88 -17.17 13.01
N GLU A 167 -20.85 -15.84 13.20
CA GLU A 167 -21.98 -14.96 12.89
C GLU A 167 -22.16 -14.74 11.39
N THR A 168 -21.06 -14.57 10.65
CA THR A 168 -21.12 -14.09 9.26
C THR A 168 -20.74 -15.15 8.22
N ASN A 169 -20.06 -16.24 8.60
CA ASN A 169 -19.66 -17.29 7.65
C ASN A 169 -20.87 -18.03 7.08
N HIS A 170 -21.91 -18.23 7.89
CA HIS A 170 -23.16 -18.84 7.45
C HIS A 170 -23.81 -18.03 6.33
N THR A 171 -23.90 -16.71 6.46
CA THR A 171 -24.41 -15.82 5.40
C THR A 171 -23.58 -15.92 4.13
N ALA A 172 -22.25 -16.00 4.25
CA ALA A 172 -21.39 -16.21 3.09
C ALA A 172 -21.70 -17.54 2.38
N TYR A 173 -21.92 -18.63 3.11
CA TYR A 173 -22.36 -19.91 2.55
C TYR A 173 -23.74 -19.83 1.88
N GLN A 174 -24.72 -19.24 2.57
CA GLN A 174 -26.08 -19.06 2.05
C GLN A 174 -26.12 -18.31 0.72
N ILE A 175 -25.26 -17.31 0.53
CA ILE A 175 -25.14 -16.59 -0.76
C ILE A 175 -24.83 -17.56 -1.90
N TYR A 176 -23.94 -18.54 -1.68
CA TYR A 176 -23.65 -19.56 -2.69
C TYR A 176 -24.83 -20.51 -2.87
N ASP A 177 -25.43 -20.98 -1.79
CA ASP A 177 -26.58 -21.90 -1.83
C ASP A 177 -27.78 -21.29 -2.59
N LEU A 178 -28.09 -20.01 -2.34
CA LEU A 178 -29.14 -19.26 -3.07
C LEU A 178 -28.88 -19.18 -4.58
N VAL A 179 -27.61 -19.18 -5.02
CA VAL A 179 -27.27 -19.18 -6.44
C VAL A 179 -27.38 -20.60 -7.03
N TYR A 180 -26.73 -21.58 -6.41
CA TYR A 180 -26.56 -22.90 -7.03
C TYR A 180 -27.76 -23.83 -6.82
N SER A 181 -28.35 -23.80 -5.62
CA SER A 181 -29.50 -24.63 -5.27
C SER A 181 -30.80 -23.99 -5.75
N PHE A 182 -30.93 -22.66 -5.63
CA PHE A 182 -32.17 -21.94 -5.89
C PHE A 182 -32.17 -21.06 -7.16
N GLY A 183 -31.03 -20.87 -7.83
CA GLY A 183 -30.96 -20.13 -9.10
C GLY A 183 -31.17 -18.61 -8.96
N LEU A 184 -31.01 -18.03 -7.77
CA LEU A 184 -31.22 -16.59 -7.58
C LEU A 184 -30.04 -15.78 -8.15
N GLY A 185 -30.37 -14.77 -8.96
CA GLY A 185 -29.42 -13.75 -9.37
C GLY A 185 -29.02 -12.80 -8.23
N SER A 186 -27.84 -12.20 -8.31
CA SER A 186 -27.27 -11.35 -7.25
C SER A 186 -28.14 -10.16 -6.84
N GLN A 187 -28.97 -9.62 -7.74
CA GLN A 187 -29.94 -8.57 -7.40
C GLN A 187 -31.06 -9.08 -6.50
N ARG A 188 -31.57 -10.29 -6.74
CA ARG A 188 -32.61 -10.91 -5.91
C ARG A 188 -32.06 -11.23 -4.52
N ILE A 189 -30.82 -11.73 -4.47
CA ILE A 189 -30.13 -12.01 -3.20
C ILE A 189 -29.92 -10.72 -2.40
N ALA A 190 -29.47 -9.63 -3.04
CA ALA A 190 -29.31 -8.35 -2.35
C ALA A 190 -30.65 -7.80 -1.82
N LYS A 191 -31.74 -7.92 -2.59
CA LYS A 191 -33.09 -7.54 -2.13
C LYS A 191 -33.55 -8.40 -0.95
N TYR A 192 -33.29 -9.71 -1.01
CA TYR A 192 -33.63 -10.65 0.06
C TYR A 192 -32.97 -10.26 1.38
N TYR A 193 -31.65 -10.03 1.41
CA TYR A 193 -30.97 -9.64 2.65
C TYR A 193 -31.32 -8.24 3.16
N ASN A 194 -31.73 -7.35 2.26
CA ASN A 194 -32.18 -6.00 2.61
C ASN A 194 -33.67 -5.93 2.98
N SER A 195 -34.39 -7.05 2.93
CA SER A 195 -35.81 -7.06 3.26
C SER A 195 -36.00 -6.81 4.77
N PRO A 196 -37.10 -6.18 5.21
CA PRO A 196 -37.34 -5.92 6.62
C PRO A 196 -37.36 -7.19 7.49
N GLU A 197 -37.73 -8.33 6.90
CA GLU A 197 -37.84 -9.61 7.61
C GLU A 197 -36.47 -10.25 7.88
N ILE A 198 -35.49 -10.05 6.98
CA ILE A 198 -34.16 -10.63 7.10
C ILE A 198 -33.17 -9.62 7.70
N ASN A 199 -33.10 -8.42 7.10
CA ASN A 199 -32.31 -7.27 7.54
C ASN A 199 -30.87 -7.61 8.01
N ILE A 200 -30.15 -8.43 7.23
CA ILE A 200 -28.75 -8.77 7.54
C ILE A 200 -27.84 -7.69 6.94
N PRO A 201 -26.95 -7.05 7.73
CA PRO A 201 -26.05 -6.02 7.20
C PRO A 201 -24.97 -6.60 6.29
N SER A 202 -24.56 -5.80 5.31
CA SER A 202 -23.45 -6.10 4.42
C SER A 202 -22.09 -6.02 5.15
N PRO A 203 -20.97 -6.42 4.52
CA PRO A 203 -19.65 -6.39 5.15
C PRO A 203 -19.21 -5.00 5.67
N THR A 204 -19.79 -3.92 5.14
CA THR A 204 -19.50 -2.54 5.56
C THR A 204 -20.54 -1.98 6.53
N GLY A 205 -21.46 -2.81 7.05
CA GLY A 205 -22.55 -2.41 7.94
C GLY A 205 -23.74 -1.75 7.24
N GLY A 206 -23.68 -1.54 5.93
CA GLY A 206 -24.76 -0.95 5.12
C GLY A 206 -25.64 -1.98 4.43
N LYS A 207 -26.45 -1.54 3.46
CA LYS A 207 -27.28 -2.42 2.62
C LYS A 207 -26.44 -3.27 1.67
N TRP A 208 -26.92 -4.48 1.37
CA TRP A 208 -26.35 -5.33 0.34
C TRP A 208 -26.54 -4.74 -1.05
N THR A 209 -25.49 -4.82 -1.87
CA THR A 209 -25.51 -4.43 -3.27
C THR A 209 -25.18 -5.62 -4.15
N THR A 210 -25.60 -5.58 -5.42
CA THR A 210 -25.21 -6.58 -6.43
C THR A 210 -23.69 -6.73 -6.52
N GLY A 211 -22.95 -5.62 -6.42
CA GLY A 211 -21.49 -5.60 -6.41
C GLY A 211 -20.90 -6.37 -5.23
N ALA A 212 -21.44 -6.20 -4.02
CA ALA A 212 -20.99 -6.93 -2.83
C ALA A 212 -21.24 -8.44 -2.95
N ILE A 213 -22.42 -8.85 -3.42
CA ILE A 213 -22.75 -10.26 -3.67
C ILE A 213 -21.81 -10.85 -4.73
N ASN A 214 -21.65 -10.17 -5.87
CA ASN A 214 -20.75 -10.62 -6.93
C ASN A 214 -19.29 -10.69 -6.47
N PHE A 215 -18.86 -9.78 -5.59
CA PHE A 215 -17.52 -9.83 -5.00
C PHE A 215 -17.32 -11.09 -4.17
N ILE A 216 -18.31 -11.47 -3.35
CA ILE A 216 -18.27 -12.71 -2.55
C ILE A 216 -18.22 -13.93 -3.47
N LEU A 217 -19.12 -14.01 -4.46
CA LEU A 217 -19.23 -15.15 -5.39
C LEU A 217 -17.97 -15.36 -6.25
N LYS A 218 -17.26 -14.28 -6.60
CA LYS A 218 -16.02 -14.34 -7.40
C LYS A 218 -14.76 -14.50 -6.57
N ASN A 219 -14.83 -14.40 -5.24
CA ASN A 219 -13.65 -14.39 -4.39
C ASN A 219 -13.13 -15.82 -4.14
N PRO A 220 -11.92 -16.17 -4.60
CA PRO A 220 -11.35 -17.50 -4.40
C PRO A 220 -11.13 -17.91 -2.93
N LEU A 221 -11.19 -16.95 -1.99
CA LEU A 221 -11.12 -17.21 -0.55
C LEU A 221 -12.11 -18.27 -0.08
N TYR A 222 -13.36 -18.23 -0.55
CA TYR A 222 -14.42 -19.14 -0.09
C TYR A 222 -14.23 -20.59 -0.55
N LYS A 223 -13.33 -20.79 -1.54
CA LYS A 223 -12.84 -22.10 -2.02
C LYS A 223 -11.53 -22.53 -1.33
N GLY A 224 -11.09 -21.78 -0.32
CA GLY A 224 -9.82 -22.03 0.37
C GLY A 224 -8.57 -21.56 -0.40
N CYS A 225 -8.72 -20.74 -1.44
CA CYS A 225 -7.61 -20.31 -2.30
C CYS A 225 -7.41 -18.78 -2.29
N PRO A 226 -7.12 -18.13 -1.15
CA PRO A 226 -6.95 -16.68 -1.07
C PRO A 226 -5.85 -16.18 -2.03
N THR A 227 -6.16 -15.17 -2.85
CA THR A 227 -5.20 -14.64 -3.84
C THR A 227 -4.68 -13.24 -3.50
N ILE A 228 -3.41 -12.97 -3.84
CA ILE A 228 -2.77 -11.65 -3.71
C ILE A 228 -2.27 -11.13 -5.06
N LYS A 229 -1.63 -9.95 -5.06
CA LYS A 229 -1.02 -9.33 -6.26
C LYS A 229 -2.02 -9.15 -7.41
N LYS A 230 -3.23 -8.68 -7.11
CA LYS A 230 -4.31 -8.44 -8.09
C LYS A 230 -4.09 -7.22 -8.99
N ARG A 231 -3.08 -6.40 -8.66
CA ARG A 231 -2.74 -5.17 -9.38
C ARG A 231 -1.24 -5.06 -9.53
N ARG A 232 -0.79 -4.53 -10.66
CA ARG A 232 0.60 -4.12 -10.90
C ARG A 232 0.65 -2.63 -11.15
N ASP A 233 1.78 -2.03 -10.80
CA ASP A 233 2.07 -0.69 -11.27
C ASP A 233 2.58 -0.75 -12.70
N ASP A 234 2.06 0.13 -13.53
CA ASP A 234 2.47 0.29 -14.92
C ASP A 234 2.63 1.79 -15.17
N GLU A 235 3.87 2.26 -15.10
CA GLU A 235 4.25 3.67 -15.26
C GLU A 235 3.42 4.64 -14.39
N GLY A 236 3.21 4.27 -13.12
CA GLY A 236 2.45 5.08 -12.17
C GLY A 236 0.93 4.93 -12.28
N LYS A 237 0.41 4.03 -13.12
CA LYS A 237 -1.00 3.63 -13.16
C LYS A 237 -1.16 2.21 -12.63
N LEU A 238 -2.01 2.03 -11.63
CA LEU A 238 -2.34 0.70 -11.13
C LEU A 238 -3.27 -0.01 -12.12
N LYS A 239 -2.79 -1.10 -12.72
CA LYS A 239 -3.57 -1.97 -13.62
C LYS A 239 -3.93 -3.27 -12.93
N THR A 240 -5.15 -3.74 -13.14
CA THR A 240 -5.61 -5.05 -12.67
C THR A 240 -4.94 -6.15 -13.49
N ILE A 241 -4.46 -7.18 -12.80
CA ILE A 241 -3.82 -8.33 -13.41
C ILE A 241 -4.89 -9.42 -13.68
N PRO A 242 -4.81 -10.18 -14.79
CA PRO A 242 -5.64 -11.36 -15.03
C PRO A 242 -5.65 -12.33 -13.83
N VAL A 243 -6.75 -13.04 -13.62
CA VAL A 243 -6.96 -13.88 -12.43
C VAL A 243 -5.98 -15.06 -12.40
N GLU A 244 -5.58 -15.53 -13.58
CA GLU A 244 -4.67 -16.64 -13.82
C GLU A 244 -3.25 -16.34 -13.33
N GLU A 245 -2.88 -15.06 -13.37
CA GLU A 245 -1.58 -14.53 -12.92
C GLU A 245 -1.60 -14.14 -11.42
N HIS A 246 -2.74 -14.26 -10.73
CA HIS A 246 -2.78 -13.98 -9.30
C HIS A 246 -1.99 -15.04 -8.52
N VAL A 247 -1.21 -14.58 -7.54
CA VAL A 247 -0.50 -15.48 -6.63
C VAL A 247 -1.51 -16.15 -5.70
N LYS A 248 -1.46 -17.47 -5.62
CA LYS A 248 -2.39 -18.33 -4.88
C LYS A 248 -1.65 -19.43 -4.11
N PRO A 249 -2.28 -20.04 -3.09
CA PRO A 249 -1.71 -21.17 -2.38
C PRO A 249 -1.44 -22.37 -3.31
N LYS A 250 -0.40 -23.15 -3.01
CA LYS A 250 -0.08 -24.39 -3.73
C LYS A 250 -1.17 -25.45 -3.57
N LYS A 251 -1.86 -25.44 -2.43
CA LYS A 251 -3.01 -26.30 -2.11
C LYS A 251 -4.11 -25.47 -1.46
N ALA A 252 -5.36 -25.85 -1.68
CA ALA A 252 -6.48 -25.23 -0.98
C ALA A 252 -6.29 -25.37 0.54
N VAL A 253 -6.53 -24.27 1.26
CA VAL A 253 -6.37 -24.19 2.70
C VAL A 253 -7.66 -24.72 3.36
N PRO A 254 -7.67 -25.92 3.97
CA PRO A 254 -8.92 -26.63 4.28
C PRO A 254 -9.84 -25.89 5.25
N HIS A 255 -9.27 -25.29 6.30
CA HIS A 255 -10.05 -24.54 7.30
C HIS A 255 -10.70 -23.27 6.74
N LEU A 256 -10.30 -22.82 5.55
CA LEU A 256 -10.90 -21.67 4.87
C LEU A 256 -12.02 -22.06 3.90
N ILE A 257 -12.20 -23.34 3.57
CA ILE A 257 -13.24 -23.74 2.61
C ILE A 257 -14.61 -23.53 3.26
N THR A 258 -15.36 -22.55 2.77
CA THR A 258 -16.75 -22.30 3.21
C THR A 258 -17.73 -23.00 2.30
N VAL A 259 -17.42 -23.10 1.00
CA VAL A 259 -18.31 -23.69 0.01
C VAL A 259 -17.68 -24.97 -0.52
N PRO A 260 -18.36 -26.13 -0.38
CA PRO A 260 -17.87 -27.40 -0.91
C PRO A 260 -17.65 -27.35 -2.43
N GLU A 261 -16.71 -28.16 -2.91
CA GLU A 261 -16.33 -28.19 -4.33
C GLU A 261 -17.50 -28.63 -5.24
N HIS A 262 -18.39 -29.50 -4.74
CA HIS A 262 -19.58 -29.96 -5.45
C HIS A 262 -20.68 -28.90 -5.61
N THR A 263 -20.62 -27.78 -4.88
CA THR A 263 -21.59 -26.69 -5.06
C THR A 263 -21.35 -25.94 -6.36
N PHE A 264 -20.16 -26.07 -6.97
CA PHE A 264 -19.78 -25.36 -8.20
C PHE A 264 -20.17 -26.08 -9.50
N ILE A 265 -21.04 -27.09 -9.45
CA ILE A 265 -21.50 -27.80 -10.66
C ILE A 265 -21.99 -26.75 -11.67
N GLU A 266 -21.31 -26.71 -12.82
CA GLU A 266 -21.73 -25.94 -13.97
C GLU A 266 -23.10 -26.46 -14.39
N LYS A 267 -24.18 -25.80 -13.94
CA LYS A 267 -25.45 -25.93 -14.64
C LYS A 267 -25.23 -25.31 -16.03
N PRO A 268 -25.40 -26.06 -17.12
CA PRO A 268 -25.38 -25.45 -18.44
C PRO A 268 -26.41 -24.32 -18.43
N ARG A 269 -26.02 -23.14 -18.93
CA ARG A 269 -26.97 -22.06 -19.16
C ARG A 269 -27.86 -22.51 -20.30
N GLU A 270 -28.95 -23.19 -19.99
CA GLU A 270 -30.07 -23.31 -20.92
C GLU A 270 -30.65 -21.92 -21.06
N HIS A 271 -30.34 -21.31 -22.20
CA HIS A 271 -31.00 -20.10 -22.67
C HIS A 271 -32.40 -20.51 -23.16
N GLU A 272 -33.43 -20.12 -22.42
CA GLU A 272 -34.79 -19.89 -22.94
C GLU A 272 -35.10 -18.40 -22.89
#